data_AF-A0A7Y4SPP1-F1
#
_entry.id   AF-A0A7Y4SPP1-F1
#
_cell.length_a   1.000
_cell.length_b   1.000
_cell.length_c   1.000
_cell.angle_alpha   90.00
_cell.angle_beta   90.00
_cell.angle_gamma   90.00
#
_symmetry.space_group_name_H-M   'P 1'
#
loop_
_entity.id
_entity.type
_entity.pdbx_description
1 polymer ?
#
loop_
_entity_poly.entity_id
_entity_poly.type
_entity_poly.pdbx_seq_one_letter_code
_entity_poly.pdbx_strand_id
1 'polypeptide(L)'
;HGAYTTENQPNRATGFLSWLPMRERVRVIVPKPGDRIPIAGLDVTFVSGSGNLLKSALTGAPGAGAANPFCKEFTAKVMDPTPENRESLGSTITFGNFRMLNLADLTWNQEHELACPNNLLGTFDVYHTTRHGTAWGGAPSLVHATRARVAIMNNGPRKGGEVETWNIIHGLPNVDLWQLHYSVLVDKAHNPPDNMVANMDEVNHGYAFKMTVKPDGSFTVLNQRNGFAKDYPAKGATPGSRGTGTASTTSSR
;
A
#
# COMPACT_ATOMS: atom_id res chain seq x y z
N HIS A 1 -17.34 9.12 13.60
CA HIS A 1 -18.25 8.35 12.74
C HIS A 1 -19.63 9.03 12.75
N GLY A 2 -20.17 9.35 11.56
CA GLY A 2 -21.49 9.97 11.40
C GLY A 2 -22.64 8.95 11.42
N ALA A 3 -23.78 9.28 10.82
CA ALA A 3 -25.01 8.46 10.86
C ALA A 3 -24.94 7.13 10.09
N TYR A 4 -23.97 6.95 9.20
CA TYR A 4 -23.69 5.67 8.55
C TYR A 4 -22.50 5.01 9.24
N THR A 5 -22.76 3.93 9.97
CA THR A 5 -21.72 3.12 10.64
C THR A 5 -21.82 1.71 10.10
N THR A 6 -20.82 1.29 9.34
CA THR A 6 -20.70 -0.08 8.80
C THR A 6 -20.83 -1.12 9.92
N GLU A 7 -20.42 -0.75 11.12
CA GLU A 7 -20.44 -1.57 12.32
C GLU A 7 -21.84 -1.95 12.79
N ASN A 8 -22.87 -1.16 12.48
CA ASN A 8 -24.24 -1.45 12.89
C ASN A 8 -25.04 -2.24 11.84
N GLN A 9 -24.41 -2.62 10.72
CA GLN A 9 -25.05 -3.48 9.71
C GLN A 9 -25.27 -4.90 10.27
N PRO A 10 -26.36 -5.62 9.89
CA PRO A 10 -26.75 -6.88 10.53
C PRO A 10 -25.65 -7.96 10.59
N ASN A 11 -24.79 -8.04 9.57
CA ASN A 11 -23.69 -9.01 9.50
C ASN A 11 -22.40 -8.58 10.23
N ARG A 12 -22.36 -7.36 10.79
CA ARG A 12 -21.20 -6.78 11.50
C ARG A 12 -21.50 -6.41 12.95
N ALA A 13 -22.76 -6.06 13.24
CA ALA A 13 -23.23 -5.57 14.54
C ALA A 13 -22.83 -6.45 15.71
N THR A 14 -23.02 -7.77 15.61
CA THR A 14 -22.66 -8.70 16.69
C THR A 14 -21.18 -8.59 17.09
N GLY A 15 -20.28 -8.52 16.10
CA GLY A 15 -18.85 -8.39 16.36
C GLY A 15 -18.51 -7.06 17.02
N PHE A 16 -19.03 -5.95 16.47
CA PHE A 16 -18.81 -4.62 17.04
C PHE A 16 -19.35 -4.47 18.46
N LEU A 17 -20.60 -4.89 18.69
CA LEU A 17 -21.23 -4.83 20.01
C LEU A 17 -20.51 -5.71 21.04
N SER A 18 -19.93 -6.85 20.62
CA SER A 18 -19.10 -7.68 21.51
C SER A 18 -17.77 -7.03 21.89
N TRP A 19 -17.24 -6.14 21.04
CA TRP A 19 -16.03 -5.37 21.32
C TRP A 19 -16.30 -4.23 22.32
N LEU A 20 -17.43 -3.52 22.24
CA LEU A 20 -17.67 -2.33 23.08
C LEU A 20 -17.38 -2.50 24.59
N PRO A 21 -17.85 -3.56 25.29
CA PRO A 21 -17.55 -3.74 26.71
C PRO A 21 -16.07 -4.04 27.00
N MET A 22 -15.38 -4.71 26.07
CA MET A 22 -13.95 -4.95 26.19
C MET A 22 -13.16 -3.64 26.06
N ARG A 23 -13.68 -2.64 25.33
CA ARG A 23 -13.02 -1.35 25.09
C ARG A 23 -12.82 -0.54 26.36
N GLU A 24 -13.71 -0.71 27.31
CA GLU A 24 -13.63 -0.08 28.63
C GLU A 24 -12.60 -0.75 29.54
N ARG A 25 -12.18 -1.98 29.23
CA ARG A 25 -11.32 -2.81 30.07
C ARG A 25 -9.87 -2.89 29.61
N VAL A 26 -9.59 -2.46 28.37
CA VAL A 26 -8.25 -2.51 27.79
C VAL A 26 -7.74 -1.11 27.48
N ARG A 27 -6.42 -0.95 27.39
CA ARG A 27 -5.83 0.29 26.90
C ARG A 27 -6.16 0.45 25.42
N VAL A 28 -6.88 1.52 25.09
CA VAL A 28 -7.25 1.87 23.71
C VAL A 28 -6.50 3.12 23.29
N ILE A 29 -5.91 3.08 22.11
CA ILE A 29 -5.34 4.26 21.46
C ILE A 29 -6.25 4.58 20.29
N VAL A 30 -6.72 5.83 20.21
CA VAL A 30 -7.45 6.36 19.07
C VAL A 30 -6.47 7.27 18.31
N PRO A 31 -5.79 6.76 17.29
CA PRO A 31 -4.74 7.51 16.62
C PRO A 31 -5.31 8.68 15.82
N LYS A 32 -4.57 9.78 15.80
CA LYS A 32 -4.80 10.96 14.98
C LYS A 32 -3.68 11.08 13.94
N PRO A 33 -3.92 11.75 12.79
CA PRO A 33 -2.84 12.10 11.88
C PRO A 33 -1.70 12.83 12.61
N GLY A 34 -0.46 12.34 12.45
CA GLY A 34 0.73 12.80 13.18
C GLY A 34 1.12 11.92 14.38
N ASP A 35 0.21 11.12 14.93
CA ASP A 35 0.53 10.19 16.01
C ASP A 35 1.43 9.05 15.53
N ARG A 36 2.22 8.50 16.45
CA ARG A 36 3.13 7.37 16.20
C ARG A 36 2.72 6.11 16.93
N ILE A 37 2.95 4.95 16.30
CA ILE A 37 2.85 3.65 16.97
C ILE A 37 4.17 3.37 17.70
N PRO A 38 4.16 3.10 19.02
CA PRO A 38 5.38 2.88 19.78
C PRO A 38 5.95 1.48 19.54
N ILE A 39 6.67 1.30 18.43
CA ILE A 39 7.39 0.06 18.11
C ILE A 39 8.89 0.37 18.05
N ALA A 40 9.68 -0.29 18.90
CA ALA A 40 11.12 -0.08 18.94
C ALA A 40 11.76 -0.36 17.57
N GLY A 41 12.56 0.60 17.08
CA GLY A 41 13.27 0.49 15.80
C GLY A 41 12.43 0.81 14.55
N LEU A 42 11.12 1.06 14.68
CA LEU A 42 10.23 1.40 13.57
C LEU A 42 9.59 2.78 13.80
N ASP A 43 9.68 3.68 12.83
CA ASP A 43 8.84 4.88 12.82
C ASP A 43 7.58 4.58 12.00
N VAL A 44 6.46 4.38 12.70
CA VAL A 44 5.14 4.25 12.10
C VAL A 44 4.32 5.47 12.48
N THR A 45 4.06 6.33 11.50
CA THR A 45 3.30 7.56 11.68
C THR A 45 1.96 7.46 10.97
N PHE A 46 0.86 7.77 11.66
CA PHE A 46 -0.47 7.87 11.05
C PHE A 46 -0.58 9.16 10.23
N VAL A 47 -1.17 9.07 9.05
CA VAL A 47 -1.33 10.22 8.12
C VAL A 47 -2.78 10.48 7.75
N SER A 48 -3.67 9.52 8.01
CA SER A 48 -5.11 9.68 7.92
C SER A 48 -5.80 8.88 9.02
N GLY A 49 -6.98 9.32 9.41
CA GLY A 49 -7.82 8.60 10.36
C GLY A 49 -9.04 9.39 10.80
N SER A 50 -10.18 8.69 10.91
CA SER A 50 -11.46 9.30 11.33
C SER A 50 -11.80 10.56 10.53
N GLY A 51 -11.60 10.51 9.21
CA GLY A 51 -11.93 11.57 8.27
C GLY A 51 -10.94 12.74 8.27
N ASN A 52 -9.96 12.71 9.18
CA ASN A 52 -8.89 13.70 9.27
C ASN A 52 -7.66 13.23 8.49
N LEU A 53 -6.94 14.20 7.95
CA LEU A 53 -5.71 14.00 7.19
C LEU A 53 -4.61 14.86 7.79
N LEU A 54 -3.36 14.42 7.61
CA LEU A 54 -2.18 15.22 7.93
C LEU A 54 -2.25 16.57 7.19
N LYS A 55 -1.94 17.67 7.89
CA LYS A 55 -2.04 19.04 7.33
C LYS A 55 -0.69 19.71 7.08
N SER A 56 0.39 19.09 7.50
CA SER A 56 1.76 19.55 7.32
C SER A 56 2.63 18.41 6.81
N ALA A 57 3.69 18.72 6.07
CA ALA A 57 4.63 17.71 5.60
C ALA A 57 5.26 16.92 6.77
N LEU A 58 5.48 15.62 6.56
CA LEU A 58 6.21 14.78 7.51
C LEU A 58 7.64 15.29 7.67
N THR A 59 7.99 15.73 8.87
CA THR A 59 9.32 16.28 9.17
C THR A 59 10.41 15.23 8.95
N GLY A 60 11.45 15.59 8.20
CA GLY A 60 12.60 14.71 7.92
C GLY A 60 12.35 13.61 6.89
N ALA A 61 11.11 13.46 6.39
CA ALA A 61 10.81 12.49 5.35
C ALA A 61 11.35 12.96 3.97
N PRO A 62 12.15 12.13 3.26
CA PRO A 62 12.67 12.48 1.94
C PRO A 62 11.56 12.88 0.95
N GLY A 63 11.66 14.10 0.42
CA GLY A 63 10.71 14.66 -0.55
C GLY A 63 9.40 15.19 0.04
N ALA A 64 9.18 15.09 1.36
CA ALA A 64 7.99 15.65 1.98
C ALA A 64 8.05 17.19 1.95
N GLY A 65 6.91 17.83 1.64
CA GLY A 65 6.77 19.27 1.45
C GLY A 65 7.17 19.79 0.07
N ALA A 66 7.74 18.95 -0.81
CA ALA A 66 8.07 19.35 -2.17
C ALA A 66 6.81 19.59 -3.00
N ALA A 67 6.85 20.59 -3.88
CA ALA A 67 5.79 20.84 -4.85
C ALA A 67 5.53 19.60 -5.70
N ASN A 68 4.25 19.25 -5.87
CA ASN A 68 3.87 18.05 -6.59
C ASN A 68 3.37 18.40 -8.01
N PRO A 69 4.17 18.18 -9.06
CA PRO A 69 3.78 18.53 -10.43
C PRO A 69 2.62 17.68 -10.97
N PHE A 70 2.30 16.56 -10.32
CA PHE A 70 1.21 15.65 -10.71
C PHE A 70 -0.17 16.15 -10.23
N CYS A 71 -0.23 17.20 -9.41
CA CYS A 71 -1.50 17.79 -8.96
C CYS A 71 -2.35 18.34 -10.11
N LYS A 72 -1.71 18.76 -11.21
CA LYS A 72 -2.39 19.31 -12.40
C LYS A 72 -3.20 18.27 -13.17
N GLU A 73 -2.90 16.98 -12.99
CA GLU A 73 -3.56 15.86 -13.67
C GLU A 73 -4.78 15.34 -12.88
N PHE A 74 -5.01 15.91 -11.68
CA PHE A 74 -6.08 15.45 -10.82
C PHE A 74 -7.45 15.86 -11.33
N THR A 75 -8.35 14.88 -11.42
CA THR A 75 -9.79 15.09 -11.54
C THR A 75 -10.46 14.52 -10.31
N ALA A 76 -11.23 15.34 -9.59
CA ALA A 76 -11.97 14.86 -8.43
C ALA A 76 -13.00 13.82 -8.86
N LYS A 77 -13.13 12.74 -8.08
CA LYS A 77 -14.19 11.76 -8.25
C LYS A 77 -15.35 12.08 -7.32
N VAL A 78 -16.53 11.56 -7.66
CA VAL A 78 -17.67 11.54 -6.73
C VAL A 78 -17.28 10.76 -5.46
N MET A 79 -18.04 10.95 -4.38
CA MET A 79 -17.78 10.25 -3.13
C MET A 79 -17.81 8.73 -3.33
N ASP A 80 -16.84 8.04 -2.73
CA ASP A 80 -16.78 6.58 -2.70
C ASP A 80 -18.10 6.00 -2.16
N PRO A 81 -18.66 4.95 -2.78
CA PRO A 81 -19.95 4.37 -2.41
C PRO A 81 -19.96 3.66 -1.05
N THR A 82 -18.79 3.52 -0.42
CA THR A 82 -18.58 3.06 0.95
C THR A 82 -17.93 4.18 1.76
N PRO A 83 -18.72 5.14 2.28
CA PRO A 83 -18.22 6.37 2.89
C PRO A 83 -17.24 6.17 4.05
N GLU A 84 -17.32 5.03 4.75
CA GLU A 84 -16.40 4.66 5.84
C GLU A 84 -14.93 4.61 5.38
N ASN A 85 -14.65 4.36 4.10
CA ASN A 85 -13.28 4.34 3.59
C ASN A 85 -12.56 5.69 3.74
N ARG A 86 -13.31 6.80 3.74
CA ARG A 86 -12.77 8.14 4.05
C ARG A 86 -12.16 8.19 5.45
N GLU A 87 -12.63 7.32 6.35
CA GLU A 87 -12.21 7.25 7.75
C GLU A 87 -10.97 6.34 7.94
N SER A 88 -10.45 5.74 6.86
CA SER A 88 -9.35 4.77 6.89
C SER A 88 -8.11 5.30 7.62
N LEU A 89 -7.58 4.44 8.49
CA LEU A 89 -6.28 4.64 9.12
C LEU A 89 -5.17 4.36 8.12
N GLY A 90 -4.54 5.43 7.65
CA GLY A 90 -3.39 5.38 6.76
C GLY A 90 -2.11 5.67 7.54
N SER A 91 -1.01 5.06 7.13
CA SER A 91 0.29 5.19 7.79
C SER A 91 1.45 5.16 6.82
N THR A 92 2.55 5.79 7.25
CA THR A 92 3.87 5.59 6.68
C THR A 92 4.72 4.77 7.66
N ILE A 93 5.50 3.84 7.13
CA ILE A 93 6.37 2.96 7.91
C ILE A 93 7.82 3.19 7.47
N THR A 94 8.72 3.46 8.41
CA THR A 94 10.14 3.65 8.16
C THR A 94 10.98 2.72 9.02
N PHE A 95 11.97 2.06 8.41
CA PHE A 95 12.95 1.21 9.08
C PHE A 95 14.34 1.49 8.51
N GLY A 96 15.18 2.21 9.27
CA GLY A 96 16.41 2.78 8.73
C GLY A 96 16.11 3.65 7.51
N ASN A 97 16.69 3.32 6.35
CA ASN A 97 16.47 4.03 5.09
C ASN A 97 15.28 3.51 4.28
N PHE A 98 14.66 2.39 4.66
CA PHE A 98 13.49 1.85 3.96
C PHE A 98 12.23 2.63 4.33
N ARG A 99 11.37 2.92 3.34
CA ARG A 99 10.05 3.54 3.56
C ARG A 99 8.93 2.83 2.81
N MET A 100 7.81 2.59 3.49
CA MET A 100 6.58 2.04 2.90
C MET A 100 5.39 2.95 3.17
N LEU A 101 4.55 3.15 2.15
CA LEU A 101 3.25 3.82 2.25
C LEU A 101 2.15 2.77 2.30
N ASN A 102 1.26 2.87 3.30
CA ASN A 102 0.05 2.06 3.39
C ASN A 102 -1.12 2.91 3.87
N LEU A 103 -2.00 3.32 2.95
CA LEU A 103 -3.19 4.11 3.30
C LEU A 103 -4.45 3.25 3.46
N ALA A 104 -4.30 1.92 3.53
CA ALA A 104 -5.42 0.98 3.59
C ALA A 104 -6.45 1.27 2.49
N ASP A 105 -7.70 1.52 2.84
CA ASP A 105 -8.79 1.77 1.90
C ASP A 105 -9.05 3.26 1.66
N LEU A 106 -8.11 4.15 2.00
CA LEU A 106 -8.27 5.59 1.78
C LEU A 106 -8.61 5.90 0.31
N THR A 107 -9.42 6.93 0.12
CA THR A 107 -10.10 7.22 -1.15
C THR A 107 -9.42 8.32 -1.95
N TRP A 108 -9.64 8.29 -3.27
CA TRP A 108 -9.03 9.13 -4.30
C TRP A 108 -8.89 10.63 -3.95
N ASN A 109 -9.95 11.26 -3.43
CA ASN A 109 -9.92 12.69 -3.11
C ASN A 109 -9.05 12.98 -1.86
N GLN A 110 -9.05 12.10 -0.87
CA GLN A 110 -8.25 12.24 0.36
C GLN A 110 -6.76 12.01 0.09
N GLU A 111 -6.45 11.07 -0.80
CA GLU A 111 -5.09 10.87 -1.31
C GLU A 111 -4.54 12.14 -1.96
N HIS A 112 -5.37 12.83 -2.75
CA HIS A 112 -5.00 14.10 -3.35
C HIS A 112 -4.72 15.17 -2.30
N GLU A 113 -5.55 15.29 -1.26
CA GLU A 113 -5.31 16.23 -0.15
C GLU A 113 -4.00 15.95 0.61
N LEU A 114 -3.53 14.70 0.65
CA LEU A 114 -2.23 14.34 1.24
C LEU A 114 -1.05 14.63 0.30
N ALA A 115 -1.30 14.78 -1.00
CA ALA A 115 -0.27 14.89 -2.02
C ALA A 115 -0.20 16.28 -2.68
N CYS A 116 -1.19 17.15 -2.48
CA CYS A 116 -1.35 18.41 -3.20
C CYS A 116 -1.67 19.63 -2.31
N PRO A 117 -1.19 20.84 -2.66
CA PRO A 117 -0.30 21.15 -3.80
C PRO A 117 1.14 20.65 -3.61
N ASN A 118 1.50 20.27 -2.38
CA ASN A 118 2.79 19.72 -2.02
C ASN A 118 2.63 18.28 -1.54
N ASN A 119 3.58 17.41 -1.87
CA ASN A 119 3.61 16.03 -1.38
C ASN A 119 3.88 16.03 0.14
N LEU A 120 2.87 15.86 0.98
CA LEU A 120 3.06 15.91 2.45
C LEU A 120 3.78 14.67 2.99
N LEU A 121 3.77 13.56 2.25
CA LEU A 121 4.22 12.25 2.75
C LEU A 121 5.67 11.92 2.34
N GLY A 122 6.13 12.51 1.23
CA GLY A 122 7.43 12.27 0.64
C GLY A 122 7.47 11.03 -0.26
N THR A 123 8.65 10.43 -0.40
CA THR A 123 8.91 9.31 -1.32
C THR A 123 9.12 7.98 -0.59
N PHE A 124 8.80 6.89 -1.27
CA PHE A 124 8.75 5.55 -0.69
C PHE A 124 9.55 4.55 -1.53
N ASP A 125 9.89 3.42 -0.93
CA ASP A 125 10.39 2.24 -1.65
C ASP A 125 9.24 1.38 -2.12
N VAL A 126 8.24 1.19 -1.25
CA VAL A 126 7.06 0.36 -1.47
C VAL A 126 5.79 1.18 -1.29
N TYR A 127 4.89 1.09 -2.27
CA TYR A 127 3.52 1.55 -2.19
C TYR A 127 2.59 0.34 -2.05
N HIS A 128 1.93 0.19 -0.90
CA HIS A 128 0.83 -0.74 -0.77
C HIS A 128 -0.42 -0.07 -1.32
N THR A 129 -1.00 -0.63 -2.38
CA THR A 129 -2.08 0.03 -3.11
C THR A 129 -3.21 0.38 -2.18
N THR A 130 -3.70 1.60 -2.28
CA THR A 130 -4.91 1.99 -1.59
C THR A 130 -6.12 1.31 -2.19
N ARG A 131 -7.12 1.05 -1.35
CA ARG A 131 -8.45 0.58 -1.74
C ARG A 131 -8.38 -0.57 -2.75
N HIS A 132 -7.51 -1.54 -2.46
CA HIS A 132 -7.26 -2.76 -3.25
C HIS A 132 -6.75 -2.53 -4.68
N GLY A 133 -6.44 -1.30 -5.08
CA GLY A 133 -6.21 -0.95 -6.48
C GLY A 133 -7.49 -0.97 -7.32
N THR A 134 -8.58 -0.41 -6.77
CA THR A 134 -9.81 -0.08 -7.53
C THR A 134 -9.73 1.35 -8.06
N ALA A 135 -10.64 1.73 -8.95
CA ALA A 135 -10.80 3.10 -9.46
C ALA A 135 -11.21 4.15 -8.40
N TRP A 136 -11.47 3.75 -7.15
CA TRP A 136 -11.82 4.64 -6.03
C TRP A 136 -10.63 5.10 -5.20
N GLY A 137 -9.42 4.59 -5.47
CA GLY A 137 -8.16 5.01 -4.86
C GLY A 137 -7.04 5.02 -5.90
N GLY A 138 -5.84 5.36 -5.46
CA GLY A 138 -4.65 5.41 -6.31
C GLY A 138 -4.63 6.61 -7.25
N ALA A 139 -5.00 7.80 -6.78
CA ALA A 139 -4.94 9.04 -7.54
C ALA A 139 -3.51 9.28 -8.07
N PRO A 140 -3.33 9.68 -9.36
CA PRO A 140 -2.00 9.90 -9.95
C PRO A 140 -1.15 10.87 -9.13
N SER A 141 -1.79 11.91 -8.59
CA SER A 141 -1.13 12.89 -7.73
C SER A 141 -0.45 12.27 -6.50
N LEU A 142 -1.04 11.24 -5.89
CA LEU A 142 -0.42 10.49 -4.81
C LEU A 142 0.57 9.48 -5.35
N VAL A 143 0.10 8.57 -6.23
CA VAL A 143 0.86 7.40 -6.66
C VAL A 143 2.19 7.81 -7.27
N HIS A 144 2.22 8.78 -8.19
CA HIS A 144 3.46 9.20 -8.84
C HIS A 144 4.37 10.02 -7.92
N ALA A 145 3.80 10.75 -6.94
CA ALA A 145 4.57 11.44 -5.92
C ALA A 145 5.31 10.49 -4.96
N THR A 146 4.84 9.25 -4.81
CA THR A 146 5.53 8.24 -4.01
C THR A 146 6.92 7.91 -4.55
N ARG A 147 7.13 7.98 -5.88
CA ARG A 147 8.34 7.47 -6.55
C ARG A 147 8.69 6.03 -6.14
N ALA A 148 7.68 5.23 -5.77
CA ALA A 148 7.88 3.86 -5.34
C ALA A 148 8.49 3.01 -6.46
N ARG A 149 9.38 2.10 -6.08
CA ARG A 149 9.98 1.12 -7.00
C ARG A 149 9.16 -0.17 -7.05
N VAL A 150 8.33 -0.39 -6.04
CA VAL A 150 7.46 -1.55 -5.90
C VAL A 150 6.06 -1.10 -5.50
N ALA A 151 5.06 -1.59 -6.23
CA ALA A 151 3.67 -1.55 -5.81
C ALA A 151 3.24 -2.96 -5.39
N ILE A 152 2.62 -3.09 -4.21
CA ILE A 152 2.01 -4.36 -3.77
C ILE A 152 0.51 -4.13 -3.74
N MET A 153 -0.21 -4.86 -4.60
CA MET A 153 -1.65 -4.77 -4.72
C MET A 153 -2.34 -5.88 -3.92
N ASN A 154 -3.15 -5.49 -2.94
CA ASN A 154 -3.93 -6.37 -2.07
C ASN A 154 -5.35 -6.61 -2.62
N ASN A 155 -5.44 -6.83 -3.94
CA ASN A 155 -6.69 -7.11 -4.62
C ASN A 155 -7.19 -8.53 -4.34
N GLY A 156 -8.48 -8.73 -4.58
CA GLY A 156 -9.07 -10.04 -4.85
C GLY A 156 -9.21 -10.26 -6.36
N PRO A 157 -9.64 -11.45 -6.80
CA PRO A 157 -9.77 -11.75 -8.23
C PRO A 157 -10.76 -10.81 -8.93
N ARG A 158 -11.77 -10.33 -8.20
CA ARG A 158 -12.85 -9.45 -8.68
C ARG A 158 -12.96 -8.13 -7.88
N LYS A 159 -11.94 -7.79 -7.09
CA LYS A 159 -11.94 -6.56 -6.27
C LYS A 159 -10.58 -5.89 -6.36
N GLY A 160 -10.50 -4.81 -7.12
CA GLY A 160 -9.24 -4.15 -7.48
C GLY A 160 -8.55 -4.87 -8.64
N GLY A 161 -7.33 -4.43 -8.97
CA GLY A 161 -6.66 -4.87 -10.21
C GLY A 161 -7.41 -4.39 -11.45
N GLU A 162 -7.92 -3.16 -11.39
CA GLU A 162 -8.65 -2.52 -12.49
C GLU A 162 -7.70 -1.81 -13.45
N VAL A 163 -8.12 -1.66 -14.72
CA VAL A 163 -7.27 -1.10 -15.79
C VAL A 163 -6.79 0.33 -15.49
N GLU A 164 -7.63 1.17 -14.87
CA GLU A 164 -7.26 2.54 -14.50
C GLU A 164 -6.10 2.53 -13.49
N THR A 165 -6.24 1.76 -12.41
CA THR A 165 -5.20 1.64 -11.39
C THR A 165 -3.91 1.03 -11.98
N TRP A 166 -4.04 0.00 -12.83
CA TRP A 166 -2.88 -0.60 -13.49
C TRP A 166 -2.10 0.45 -14.30
N ASN A 167 -2.79 1.25 -15.11
CA ASN A 167 -2.18 2.31 -15.91
C ASN A 167 -1.49 3.36 -15.04
N ILE A 168 -2.12 3.78 -13.95
CA ILE A 168 -1.53 4.76 -13.03
C ILE A 168 -0.27 4.20 -12.38
N ILE A 169 -0.30 2.96 -11.90
CA ILE A 169 0.87 2.31 -11.30
C ILE A 169 2.01 2.21 -12.32
N HIS A 170 1.74 1.76 -13.54
CA HIS A 170 2.77 1.63 -14.59
C HIS A 170 3.30 2.98 -15.10
N GLY A 171 2.66 4.10 -14.74
CA GLY A 171 3.23 5.44 -14.89
C GLY A 171 4.41 5.73 -13.96
N LEU A 172 4.65 4.90 -12.93
CA LEU A 172 5.85 4.99 -12.10
C LEU A 172 7.10 4.51 -12.86
N PRO A 173 8.22 5.23 -12.79
CA PRO A 173 9.46 4.80 -13.43
C PRO A 173 9.98 3.48 -12.85
N ASN A 174 10.19 2.47 -13.71
CA ASN A 174 10.78 1.17 -13.36
C ASN A 174 10.10 0.46 -12.18
N VAL A 175 8.77 0.57 -12.07
CA VAL A 175 8.01 -0.09 -11.01
C VAL A 175 7.86 -1.59 -11.27
N ASP A 176 7.97 -2.39 -10.22
CA ASP A 176 7.41 -3.74 -10.22
C ASP A 176 6.05 -3.75 -9.52
N LEU A 177 5.04 -4.31 -10.18
CA LEU A 177 3.75 -4.58 -9.56
C LEU A 177 3.69 -6.04 -9.09
N TRP A 178 3.46 -6.22 -7.79
CA TRP A 178 3.13 -7.52 -7.18
C TRP A 178 1.64 -7.55 -6.85
N GLN A 179 0.98 -8.66 -7.11
CA GLN A 179 -0.48 -8.73 -7.01
C GLN A 179 -0.93 -9.95 -6.19
N LEU A 180 -1.78 -9.72 -5.18
CA LEU A 180 -2.18 -10.78 -4.27
C LEU A 180 -3.05 -11.83 -4.98
N HIS A 181 -3.94 -11.41 -5.88
CA HIS A 181 -4.74 -12.32 -6.71
C HIS A 181 -4.65 -11.93 -8.17
N TYR A 182 -4.65 -12.87 -9.10
CA TYR A 182 -4.85 -12.59 -10.52
C TYR A 182 -6.20 -11.86 -10.70
N SER A 183 -6.20 -10.71 -11.39
CA SER A 183 -7.42 -9.94 -11.63
C SER A 183 -8.11 -10.48 -12.88
N VAL A 184 -9.32 -11.00 -12.71
CA VAL A 184 -10.16 -11.45 -13.84
C VAL A 184 -10.94 -10.29 -14.48
N LEU A 185 -10.76 -9.08 -13.97
CA LEU A 185 -11.41 -7.87 -14.49
C LEU A 185 -10.65 -7.26 -15.69
N VAL A 186 -9.42 -7.73 -15.94
CA VAL A 186 -8.53 -7.20 -16.97
C VAL A 186 -7.87 -8.35 -17.74
N ASP A 187 -7.30 -8.05 -18.90
CA ASP A 187 -6.59 -9.05 -19.69
C ASP A 187 -5.26 -9.48 -19.05
N LYS A 188 -4.60 -10.48 -19.65
CA LYS A 188 -3.31 -10.98 -19.17
C LYS A 188 -2.20 -9.92 -19.23
N ALA A 189 -2.25 -9.01 -20.20
CA ALA A 189 -1.25 -7.95 -20.34
C ALA A 189 -1.37 -6.89 -19.23
N HIS A 190 -2.58 -6.74 -18.67
CA HIS A 190 -2.87 -5.89 -17.51
C HIS A 190 -2.82 -6.64 -16.17
N ASN A 191 -2.12 -7.77 -16.12
CA ASN A 191 -1.67 -8.43 -14.90
C ASN A 191 -0.13 -8.45 -14.89
N PRO A 192 0.53 -8.44 -13.72
CA PRO A 192 1.98 -8.61 -13.68
C PRO A 192 2.38 -10.03 -14.11
N PRO A 193 3.67 -10.27 -14.39
CA PRO A 193 4.16 -11.62 -14.70
C PRO A 193 3.71 -12.65 -13.66
N ASP A 194 3.38 -13.87 -14.09
CA ASP A 194 2.80 -14.91 -13.24
C ASP A 194 3.60 -15.15 -11.94
N ASN A 195 4.92 -15.00 -11.98
CA ASN A 195 5.77 -15.19 -10.79
C ASN A 195 5.56 -14.13 -9.69
N MET A 196 4.98 -12.97 -10.03
CA MET A 196 4.63 -11.87 -9.13
C MET A 196 3.15 -11.85 -8.70
N VAL A 197 2.40 -12.92 -9.01
CA VAL A 197 1.01 -13.12 -8.56
C VAL A 197 0.96 -14.24 -7.52
N ALA A 198 0.41 -13.97 -6.33
CA ALA A 198 0.37 -14.96 -5.24
C ALA A 198 -0.74 -16.01 -5.42
N ASN A 199 -1.95 -15.61 -5.84
CA ASN A 199 -3.09 -16.50 -6.02
C ASN A 199 -3.64 -16.36 -7.46
N MET A 200 -3.57 -17.42 -8.27
CA MET A 200 -3.83 -17.32 -9.72
C MET A 200 -5.29 -17.51 -10.13
N ASP A 201 -6.07 -18.16 -9.29
CA ASP A 201 -7.46 -18.49 -9.57
C ASP A 201 -8.39 -17.83 -8.55
N GLU A 202 -9.70 -17.99 -8.74
CA GLU A 202 -10.70 -17.41 -7.82
C GLU A 202 -10.76 -18.14 -6.47
N VAL A 203 -10.13 -19.32 -6.35
CA VAL A 203 -9.98 -20.03 -5.07
C VAL A 203 -8.80 -19.40 -4.33
N ASN A 204 -9.08 -18.84 -3.16
CA ASN A 204 -8.02 -18.29 -2.33
C ASN A 204 -7.32 -19.41 -1.56
N HIS A 205 -6.13 -19.81 -2.04
CA HIS A 205 -5.27 -20.81 -1.42
C HIS A 205 -4.52 -20.27 -0.19
N GLY A 206 -4.60 -18.96 0.10
CA GLY A 206 -3.96 -18.34 1.24
C GLY A 206 -2.48 -18.02 1.04
N TYR A 207 -1.97 -18.03 -0.19
CA TYR A 207 -0.59 -17.63 -0.47
C TYR A 207 -0.42 -16.12 -0.24
N ALA A 208 0.72 -15.74 0.35
CA ALA A 208 1.06 -14.36 0.62
C ALA A 208 2.45 -13.99 0.06
N PHE A 209 2.75 -12.70 0.09
CA PHE A 209 4.10 -12.20 -0.09
C PHE A 209 4.79 -12.02 1.26
N LYS A 210 6.05 -12.45 1.35
CA LYS A 210 6.92 -12.12 2.48
C LYS A 210 7.93 -11.08 2.01
N MET A 211 7.96 -9.94 2.70
CA MET A 211 8.98 -8.91 2.48
C MET A 211 10.01 -8.93 3.62
N THR A 212 11.29 -9.05 3.28
CA THR A 212 12.41 -8.94 4.24
C THR A 212 13.14 -7.64 4.00
N VAL A 213 13.21 -6.77 5.00
CA VAL A 213 13.75 -5.40 4.87
C VAL A 213 14.99 -5.24 5.74
N LYS A 214 16.00 -4.54 5.22
CA LYS A 214 17.23 -4.18 5.95
C LYS A 214 17.27 -2.68 6.26
N PRO A 215 17.98 -2.24 7.33
CA PRO A 215 18.08 -0.83 7.69
C PRO A 215 18.76 0.06 6.62
N ASP A 216 19.55 -0.52 5.72
CA ASP A 216 20.17 0.21 4.61
C ASP A 216 19.19 0.61 3.51
N GLY A 217 17.94 0.15 3.57
CA GLY A 217 16.89 0.41 2.58
C GLY A 217 16.79 -0.66 1.49
N SER A 218 17.64 -1.68 1.51
CA SER A 218 17.48 -2.86 0.66
C SER A 218 16.41 -3.80 1.20
N PHE A 219 15.73 -4.51 0.30
CA PHE A 219 14.68 -5.46 0.68
C PHE A 219 14.48 -6.54 -0.38
N THR A 220 13.86 -7.64 0.02
CA THR A 220 13.50 -8.77 -0.86
C THR A 220 12.00 -9.02 -0.75
N VAL A 221 11.32 -9.22 -1.88
CA VAL A 221 9.94 -9.70 -1.93
C VAL A 221 9.93 -11.15 -2.39
N LEU A 222 9.35 -12.03 -1.59
CA LEU A 222 9.19 -13.47 -1.85
C LEU A 222 7.72 -13.80 -2.08
N ASN A 223 7.40 -14.45 -3.20
CA ASN A 223 6.11 -15.07 -3.43
C ASN A 223 6.08 -16.48 -2.84
N GLN A 224 5.27 -16.68 -1.80
CA GLN A 224 5.21 -17.98 -1.11
C GLN A 224 4.58 -19.09 -1.96
N ARG A 225 3.80 -18.75 -3.01
CA ARG A 225 3.22 -19.76 -3.91
C ARG A 225 4.28 -20.53 -4.68
N ASN A 226 5.30 -19.83 -5.18
CA ASN A 226 6.21 -20.36 -6.19
C ASN A 226 7.70 -20.23 -5.84
N GLY A 227 8.03 -19.64 -4.69
CA GLY A 227 9.40 -19.43 -4.24
C GLY A 227 10.16 -18.34 -5.00
N PHE A 228 9.54 -17.64 -5.95
CA PHE A 228 10.17 -16.54 -6.66
C PHE A 228 10.47 -15.39 -5.71
N ALA A 229 11.73 -14.96 -5.66
CA ALA A 229 12.19 -13.84 -4.87
C ALA A 229 12.86 -12.80 -5.77
N LYS A 230 12.60 -11.52 -5.51
CA LYS A 230 13.30 -10.41 -6.17
C LYS A 230 13.93 -9.51 -5.12
N ASP A 231 15.22 -9.24 -5.30
CA ASP A 231 16.00 -8.34 -4.47
C ASP A 231 15.98 -6.92 -5.03
N TYR A 232 15.79 -5.97 -4.12
CA TYR A 232 15.81 -4.54 -4.36
C TYR A 232 16.97 -3.93 -3.58
N PRO A 233 18.04 -3.48 -4.26
CA PRO A 233 19.19 -2.90 -3.58
C PRO A 233 18.85 -1.55 -2.92
N ALA A 234 19.66 -1.13 -1.96
CA ALA A 234 19.59 0.19 -1.37
C ALA A 234 19.69 1.28 -2.46
N LYS A 235 18.95 2.39 -2.30
CA LYS A 235 19.01 3.51 -3.24
C LYS A 235 20.45 4.05 -3.30
N GLY A 236 20.98 4.24 -4.50
CA GLY A 236 22.36 4.71 -4.72
C GLY A 236 23.44 3.63 -4.64
N ALA A 237 23.10 2.37 -4.39
CA ALA A 237 24.05 1.28 -4.55
C ALA A 237 24.37 1.06 -6.03
N THR A 238 25.64 1.17 -6.41
CA THR A 238 26.13 0.72 -7.72
C THR A 238 25.85 -0.77 -7.86
N PRO A 239 25.35 -1.28 -9.01
CA PRO A 239 25.18 -2.70 -9.21
C PRO A 239 26.52 -3.42 -9.03
N GLY A 240 26.73 -4.03 -7.86
CA GLY A 240 27.85 -4.93 -7.63
C GLY A 240 27.70 -6.13 -8.55
N SER A 241 28.79 -6.53 -9.21
CA SER A 241 28.87 -7.71 -10.08
C SER A 241 28.19 -8.91 -9.40
N ARG A 242 27.03 -9.31 -9.91
CA ARG A 242 26.35 -10.53 -9.46
C ARG A 242 27.28 -11.71 -9.70
N GLY A 243 27.80 -12.30 -8.63
CA GLY A 243 28.33 -13.65 -8.67
C GLY A 243 27.24 -14.59 -9.17
N THR A 244 27.57 -15.38 -10.18
CA THR A 244 26.72 -16.40 -10.77
C THR A 244 26.32 -17.42 -9.70
N GLY A 245 25.10 -17.30 -9.19
CA GLY A 245 24.49 -18.34 -8.36
C GLY A 245 24.28 -19.59 -9.19
N THR A 246 25.01 -20.65 -8.86
CA THR A 246 24.88 -21.98 -9.43
C THR A 246 23.50 -22.55 -9.10
N ALA A 247 22.73 -22.89 -10.14
CA ALA A 247 21.54 -23.71 -10.01
C ALA A 247 21.99 -25.13 -9.62
N SER A 248 21.70 -25.55 -8.39
CA SER A 248 21.80 -26.95 -7.99
C SER A 248 20.52 -27.66 -8.39
N THR A 249 20.59 -28.49 -9.43
CA THR A 249 19.57 -29.46 -9.79
C THR A 249 19.83 -30.76 -9.05
N THR A 250 19.14 -30.99 -7.93
CA THR A 250 19.00 -32.35 -7.38
C THR A 250 17.92 -33.10 -8.15
N SER A 251 18.36 -33.99 -9.04
CA SER A 251 17.54 -35.06 -9.61
C SER A 251 17.56 -36.23 -8.63
N SER A 252 16.38 -36.63 -8.13
CA SER A 252 16.20 -37.90 -7.42
C SER A 252 15.78 -38.98 -8.42
N ARG A 253 16.58 -40.05 -8.47
CA ARG A 253 16.15 -41.37 -8.95
C ARG A 253 15.26 -42.03 -7.90
#